data_AF-A0A1H9WTV5-F1
#
_entry.id   AF-A0A1H9WTV5-F1
#
_cell.length_a   1.000
_cell.length_b   1.000
_cell.length_c   1.000
_cell.angle_alpha   90.00
_cell.angle_beta   90.00
_cell.angle_gamma   90.00
#
_symmetry.space_group_name_H-M   'P 1'
#
loop_
_entity.id
_entity.type
_entity.pdbx_description
1 polymer ?
#
loop_
_entity_poly.entity_id
_entity_poly.type
_entity_poly.pdbx_seq_one_letter_code
_entity_poly.pdbx_strand_id
1 'polypeptide(L)'
;MRLWHQSLLSTLPKSQLLAQWRELNSIFAKEDRHILINYIYDYPKDDLFAYTQLVLREMRARDINIRTVDKMERYFANGPFEKVTHPFVHHHNEEYFEICYFNLKEKFMRGQKDFDAERYEALTKMYVVEMGK
;
A
#
# COMPACT_ATOMS: atom_id res chain seq x y z
N MET A 1 1.95 11.80 -0.23
CA MET A 1 2.64 10.59 0.22
C MET A 1 1.76 9.85 1.22
N ARG A 2 1.42 8.59 0.96
CA ARG A 2 0.65 7.70 1.84
C ARG A 2 1.02 6.26 1.50
N LEU A 3 1.03 5.37 2.50
CA LEU A 3 0.93 3.93 2.24
C LEU A 3 -0.55 3.54 2.32
N TRP A 4 -1.11 2.94 1.27
CA TRP A 4 -2.48 2.42 1.30
C TRP A 4 -2.60 1.33 2.36
N HIS A 5 -3.79 1.21 2.96
CA HIS A 5 -4.06 0.10 3.87
C HIS A 5 -3.83 -1.24 3.15
N GLN A 6 -3.14 -2.18 3.81
CA GLN A 6 -2.74 -3.46 3.21
C GLN A 6 -3.89 -4.25 2.56
N SER A 7 -5.08 -4.26 3.19
CA SER A 7 -6.27 -4.97 2.67
C SER A 7 -6.77 -4.40 1.34
N LEU A 8 -6.52 -3.11 1.07
CA LEU A 8 -7.02 -2.43 -0.11
C LEU A 8 -6.14 -2.64 -1.35
N LEU A 9 -4.94 -3.22 -1.22
CA LEU A 9 -3.97 -3.34 -2.30
C LEU A 9 -4.56 -3.99 -3.58
N SER A 10 -5.37 -5.03 -3.42
CA SER A 10 -6.02 -5.76 -4.51
C SER A 10 -7.07 -4.94 -5.28
N THR A 11 -7.62 -3.91 -4.64
CA THR A 11 -8.64 -3.03 -5.20
C THR A 11 -8.03 -1.75 -5.79
N LEU A 12 -6.74 -1.49 -5.58
CA LEU A 12 -6.12 -0.27 -6.09
C LEU A 12 -6.13 -0.23 -7.63
N PRO A 13 -6.52 0.90 -8.24
CA PRO A 13 -6.25 1.12 -9.66
C PRO A 13 -4.73 1.13 -9.91
N LYS A 14 -4.31 0.76 -11.13
CA LYS A 14 -2.90 0.53 -11.48
C LYS A 14 -2.02 1.73 -11.17
N SER A 15 -2.50 2.93 -11.42
CA SER A 15 -1.81 4.19 -11.18
C SER A 15 -1.57 4.46 -9.69
N GLN A 16 -2.49 4.05 -8.81
CA GLN A 16 -2.33 4.15 -7.35
C GLN A 16 -1.34 3.11 -6.82
N LEU A 17 -1.34 1.90 -7.38
CA LEU A 17 -0.33 0.88 -7.04
C LEU A 17 1.07 1.29 -7.52
N LEU A 18 1.19 1.89 -8.72
CA LEU A 18 2.44 2.49 -9.18
C LEU A 18 2.86 3.70 -8.33
N ALA A 19 1.91 4.50 -7.84
CA ALA A 19 2.19 5.57 -6.89
C ALA A 19 2.73 5.01 -5.57
N GLN A 20 2.09 3.98 -5.03
CA GLN A 20 2.55 3.25 -3.85
C GLN A 20 4.00 2.77 -3.99
N TRP A 21 4.39 2.25 -5.16
CA TRP A 21 5.78 1.88 -5.45
C TRP A 21 6.73 3.07 -5.41
N ARG A 22 6.31 4.23 -5.94
CA ARG A 22 7.15 5.44 -5.94
C ARG A 22 7.36 5.95 -4.52
N GLU A 23 6.33 5.92 -3.69
CA GLU A 23 6.40 6.29 -2.27
C GLU A 23 7.39 5.38 -1.52
N LEU A 24 7.28 4.06 -1.71
CA LEU A 24 8.22 3.07 -1.14
C LEU A 24 9.65 3.32 -1.61
N ASN A 25 9.87 3.55 -2.91
CA ASN A 25 11.20 3.88 -3.44
C ASN A 25 11.78 5.19 -2.89
N SER A 26 10.93 6.13 -2.48
CA SER A 26 11.38 7.37 -1.83
C SER A 26 11.87 7.07 -0.41
N ILE A 27 11.10 6.27 0.34
CA ILE A 27 11.50 5.77 1.68
C ILE A 27 12.83 5.00 1.59
N PHE A 28 12.97 4.06 0.66
CA PHE A 28 14.20 3.26 0.52
C PHE A 28 15.44 4.09 0.17
N ALA A 29 15.27 5.19 -0.58
CA ALA A 29 16.38 6.00 -1.06
C ALA A 29 16.76 7.15 -0.12
N LYS A 30 15.78 7.68 0.62
CA LYS A 30 15.93 8.95 1.36
C LYS A 30 15.44 8.89 2.79
N GLU A 31 14.73 7.83 3.17
CA GLU A 31 14.00 7.77 4.44
C GLU A 31 13.12 9.01 4.64
N ASP A 32 12.40 9.38 3.57
CA ASP A 32 11.53 10.56 3.56
C ASP A 32 10.56 10.52 4.74
N ARG A 33 10.42 11.68 5.42
CA ARG A 33 9.51 11.87 6.55
C ARG A 33 8.36 12.77 6.13
N HIS A 34 7.16 12.23 6.18
CA HIS A 34 5.92 12.94 5.89
C HIS A 34 4.84 12.46 6.86
N ILE A 35 4.00 13.36 7.36
CA ILE A 35 3.04 13.09 8.45
C ILE A 35 2.19 11.82 8.24
N LEU A 36 1.79 11.56 7.01
CA LEU A 36 0.98 10.38 6.62
C LEU A 36 1.75 9.05 6.53
N ILE A 37 3.07 9.05 6.63
CA ILE A 37 3.93 7.86 6.54
C ILE A 37 4.90 7.72 7.72
N ASN A 38 5.08 8.76 8.55
CA ASN A 38 6.07 8.75 9.63
C ASN A 38 5.91 7.56 10.59
N TYR A 39 4.69 7.07 10.75
CA TYR A 39 4.41 5.92 11.61
C TYR A 39 5.26 4.70 11.26
N ILE A 40 5.71 4.52 10.01
CA ILE A 40 6.52 3.36 9.62
C ILE A 40 7.83 3.27 10.41
N TYR A 41 8.35 4.40 10.88
CA TYR A 41 9.59 4.46 11.65
C TYR A 41 9.38 4.12 13.13
N ASP A 42 8.13 4.02 13.58
CA ASP A 42 7.76 3.55 14.91
C ASP A 42 7.63 2.01 14.97
N TYR A 43 7.78 1.32 13.82
CA TYR A 43 7.75 -0.14 13.72
C TYR A 43 9.14 -0.72 13.41
N PRO A 44 9.36 -2.01 13.75
CA PRO A 44 10.47 -2.75 13.21
C PRO A 44 10.52 -2.70 11.67
N LYS A 45 11.73 -2.75 11.12
CA LYS A 45 11.95 -2.73 9.67
C LYS A 45 11.29 -3.91 8.96
N ASP A 46 11.02 -5.00 9.68
CA ASP A 46 10.29 -6.18 9.22
C ASP A 46 8.86 -5.84 8.73
N ASP A 47 8.17 -4.90 9.36
CA ASP A 47 6.83 -4.46 8.94
C ASP A 47 6.88 -3.79 7.56
N LEU A 48 7.83 -2.88 7.36
CA LEU A 48 8.00 -2.22 6.07
C LEU A 48 8.44 -3.20 4.99
N PHE A 49 9.28 -4.19 5.34
CA PHE A 49 9.63 -5.27 4.44
C PHE A 49 8.40 -6.09 4.05
N ALA A 50 7.63 -6.59 5.03
CA ALA A 50 6.43 -7.38 4.77
C ALA A 50 5.39 -6.62 3.94
N TYR A 51 5.12 -5.36 4.26
CA TYR A 51 4.24 -4.50 3.47
C TYR A 51 4.73 -4.35 2.02
N THR A 52 6.04 -4.13 1.84
CA THR A 52 6.67 -4.05 0.53
C THR A 52 6.48 -5.33 -0.28
N GLN A 53 6.58 -6.50 0.36
CA GLN A 53 6.33 -7.79 -0.28
C GLN A 53 4.87 -7.95 -0.70
N LEU A 54 3.90 -7.45 0.08
CA LEU A 54 2.48 -7.44 -0.31
C LEU A 54 2.25 -6.61 -1.57
N VAL A 55 2.87 -5.43 -1.65
CA VAL A 55 2.79 -4.54 -2.82
C VAL A 55 3.41 -5.20 -4.06
N LEU A 56 4.59 -5.81 -3.94
CA LEU A 56 5.22 -6.52 -5.05
C LEU A 56 4.40 -7.73 -5.51
N ARG A 57 3.81 -8.49 -4.58
CA ARG A 57 2.96 -9.63 -4.92
C ARG A 57 1.76 -9.19 -5.75
N GLU A 58 1.10 -8.11 -5.36
CA GLU A 58 -0.03 -7.54 -6.10
C GLU A 58 0.40 -7.05 -7.49
N MET A 59 1.55 -6.38 -7.60
CA MET A 59 2.07 -5.95 -8.91
C MET A 59 2.36 -7.13 -9.84
N ARG A 60 3.01 -8.18 -9.33
CA ARG A 60 3.31 -9.40 -10.09
C ARG A 60 2.03 -10.12 -10.52
N ALA A 61 1.05 -10.23 -9.63
CA ALA A 61 -0.23 -10.87 -9.93
C ALA A 61 -1.02 -10.17 -11.05
N ARG A 62 -0.71 -8.90 -11.33
CA ARG A 62 -1.35 -8.07 -12.35
C ARG A 62 -0.45 -7.73 -13.54
N ASP A 63 0.70 -8.40 -13.65
CA ASP A 63 1.71 -8.15 -14.68
C ASP A 63 2.11 -6.66 -14.81
N ILE A 64 2.17 -5.96 -13.68
CA ILE A 64 2.55 -4.55 -13.63
C ILE A 64 4.07 -4.45 -13.61
N ASN A 65 4.63 -3.99 -14.73
CA ASN A 65 6.07 -3.78 -14.86
C ASN A 65 6.58 -2.65 -13.95
N ILE A 66 7.60 -2.95 -13.14
CA ILE A 66 8.37 -2.00 -12.35
C ILE A 66 9.81 -1.96 -12.87
N ARG A 67 10.42 -0.76 -12.90
CA ARG A 67 11.72 -0.56 -13.55
C ARG A 67 12.88 -1.28 -12.87
N THR A 68 12.89 -1.31 -11.54
CA THR A 68 14.01 -1.80 -10.73
C THR A 68 13.55 -2.02 -9.29
N VAL A 69 14.21 -2.94 -8.59
CA VAL A 69 14.08 -3.19 -7.15
C VAL A 69 15.36 -2.84 -6.37
N ASP A 70 16.41 -2.34 -7.02
CA ASP A 70 17.76 -2.17 -6.42
C ASP A 70 17.77 -1.26 -5.19
N LYS A 71 16.83 -0.30 -5.11
CA LYS A 71 16.67 0.55 -3.92
C LYS A 71 16.14 -0.25 -2.74
N MET A 72 15.14 -1.09 -2.96
CA MET A 72 14.62 -2.02 -1.95
C MET A 72 15.74 -2.96 -1.50
N GLU A 73 16.42 -3.61 -2.43
CA GLU A 73 17.46 -4.60 -2.12
C GLU A 73 18.59 -3.97 -1.28
N ARG A 74 19.05 -2.77 -1.63
CA ARG A 74 20.03 -2.03 -0.81
C ARG A 74 19.47 -1.64 0.56
N TYR A 75 18.24 -1.15 0.62
CA TYR A 75 17.62 -0.75 1.89
C TYR A 75 17.49 -1.94 2.84
N PHE A 76 17.18 -3.13 2.33
CA PHE A 76 16.98 -4.36 3.10
C PHE A 76 18.19 -5.31 3.06
N ALA A 77 19.40 -4.83 2.76
CA ALA A 77 20.59 -5.70 2.63
C ALA A 77 21.05 -6.36 3.95
N ASN A 78 20.65 -5.81 5.11
CA ASN A 78 21.24 -6.13 6.41
C ASN A 78 20.64 -7.33 7.15
N GLY A 79 19.86 -8.18 6.50
CA GLY A 79 19.51 -9.47 7.11
C GLY A 79 18.24 -10.10 6.59
N PRO A 80 17.98 -11.35 7.00
CA PRO A 80 16.66 -11.91 6.84
C PRO A 80 15.67 -11.12 7.72
N PHE A 81 14.57 -10.70 7.13
CA PHE A 81 13.47 -10.05 7.87
C PHE A 81 12.53 -11.12 8.40
N GLU A 82 12.01 -10.89 9.60
CA GLU A 82 11.03 -11.78 10.20
C GLU A 82 9.72 -11.76 9.41
N LYS A 83 9.00 -12.88 9.46
CA LYS A 83 7.69 -12.98 8.82
C LYS A 83 6.65 -12.21 9.64
N VAL A 84 6.34 -10.99 9.21
CA VAL A 84 5.20 -10.22 9.73
C VAL A 84 3.95 -10.55 8.92
N THR A 85 2.89 -11.00 9.61
CA THR A 85 1.62 -11.38 8.97
C THR A 85 0.72 -10.17 8.70
N HIS A 86 0.74 -9.19 9.62
CA HIS A 86 -0.05 -7.97 9.54
C HIS A 86 0.87 -6.76 9.75
N PRO A 87 1.61 -6.32 8.72
CA PRO A 87 2.49 -5.16 8.83
C PRO A 87 1.74 -3.92 9.32
N PHE A 88 2.38 -3.18 10.21
CA PHE A 88 1.87 -1.96 10.81
C PHE A 88 0.57 -2.17 11.60
N VAL A 89 0.43 -3.30 12.32
CA VAL A 89 -0.83 -3.79 12.91
C VAL A 89 -1.65 -2.76 13.69
N HIS A 90 -1.03 -1.80 14.38
CA HIS A 90 -1.76 -0.78 15.15
C HIS A 90 -2.20 0.42 14.29
N HIS A 91 -1.56 0.63 13.14
CA HIS A 91 -1.81 1.73 12.22
C HIS A 91 -2.63 1.31 11.01
N HIS A 92 -2.47 0.08 10.51
CA HIS A 92 -3.35 -0.54 9.51
C HIS A 92 -4.53 -1.19 10.23
N ASN A 93 -5.24 -0.33 10.96
CA ASN A 93 -6.45 -0.64 11.72
C ASN A 93 -7.70 -0.24 10.92
N GLU A 94 -8.88 -0.50 11.49
CA GLU A 94 -10.18 -0.22 10.86
C GLU A 94 -10.38 1.27 10.53
N GLU A 95 -9.94 2.18 11.39
CA GLU A 95 -10.02 3.63 11.16
C GLU A 95 -9.17 4.03 9.94
N TYR A 96 -7.93 3.55 9.85
CA TYR A 96 -7.06 3.86 8.72
C TYR A 96 -7.53 3.20 7.42
N PHE A 97 -8.12 2.01 7.51
CA PHE A 97 -8.80 1.36 6.40
C PHE A 97 -9.92 2.26 5.85
N GLU A 98 -10.80 2.77 6.72
CA GLU A 98 -11.90 3.65 6.32
C GLU A 98 -11.39 4.98 5.72
N ILE A 99 -10.36 5.59 6.30
CA ILE A 99 -9.68 6.78 5.75
C ILE A 99 -9.10 6.51 4.35
N CYS A 100 -8.57 5.31 4.11
CA CYS A 100 -8.08 4.92 2.79
C CYS A 100 -9.21 4.66 1.80
N TYR A 101 -10.27 3.98 2.22
CA TYR A 101 -11.46 3.73 1.42
C TYR A 101 -12.07 5.04 0.91
N PHE A 102 -12.34 6.01 1.79
CA PHE A 102 -12.93 7.28 1.38
C PHE A 102 -12.02 8.10 0.46
N ASN A 103 -10.70 7.98 0.61
CA ASN A 103 -9.77 8.60 -0.33
C ASN A 103 -9.83 7.96 -1.72
N LEU A 104 -9.97 6.64 -1.82
CA LEU A 104 -10.19 5.96 -3.10
C LEU A 104 -11.55 6.31 -3.70
N LYS A 105 -12.61 6.37 -2.88
CA LYS A 105 -13.94 6.80 -3.30
C LYS A 105 -13.91 8.19 -3.92
N GLU A 106 -13.24 9.15 -3.28
CA GLU A 106 -13.08 10.48 -3.88
C GLU A 106 -12.37 10.39 -5.24
N LYS A 107 -11.26 9.65 -5.34
CA LYS A 107 -10.53 9.49 -6.61
C LYS A 107 -11.41 8.94 -7.73
N PHE A 108 -12.26 7.96 -7.43
CA PHE A 108 -13.24 7.43 -8.37
C PHE A 108 -14.25 8.50 -8.79
N MET A 109 -14.87 9.19 -7.81
CA MET A 109 -15.85 10.24 -8.08
C MET A 109 -15.29 11.42 -8.89
N ARG A 110 -13.99 11.70 -8.77
CA ARG A 110 -13.28 12.74 -9.54
C ARG A 110 -12.85 12.26 -10.94
N GLY A 111 -13.16 11.02 -11.31
CA GLY A 111 -12.88 10.48 -12.64
C GLY A 111 -11.41 10.08 -12.85
N GLN A 112 -10.77 9.48 -11.85
CA GLN A 112 -9.42 8.93 -12.04
C GLN A 112 -9.43 7.92 -13.21
N LYS A 113 -8.63 8.23 -14.25
CA LYS A 113 -8.69 7.60 -15.57
C LYS A 113 -8.70 6.06 -15.59
N ASP A 114 -7.93 5.43 -14.72
CA ASP A 114 -7.77 3.96 -14.68
C ASP A 114 -8.51 3.30 -13.51
N PHE A 115 -9.47 4.01 -12.92
CA PHE A 115 -10.33 3.50 -11.86
C PHE A 115 -11.69 3.16 -12.45
N ASP A 116 -11.80 1.97 -13.03
CA ASP A 116 -13.03 1.47 -13.63
C ASP A 116 -14.11 1.11 -12.57
N ALA A 117 -15.34 0.95 -13.07
CA ALA A 117 -16.51 0.67 -12.23
C ALA A 117 -16.44 -0.71 -11.55
N GLU A 118 -15.91 -1.72 -12.23
CA GLU A 118 -15.79 -3.09 -11.69
C GLU A 118 -14.85 -3.11 -10.46
N ARG A 119 -13.70 -2.43 -10.57
CA ARG A 119 -12.75 -2.28 -9.49
C ARG A 119 -13.30 -1.45 -8.34
N TYR A 120 -14.06 -0.40 -8.64
CA TYR A 120 -14.73 0.39 -7.61
C TYR A 120 -15.85 -0.39 -6.91
N GLU A 121 -16.56 -1.26 -7.62
CA GLU A 121 -17.53 -2.17 -7.03
C GLU A 121 -16.83 -3.17 -6.11
N ALA A 122 -15.68 -3.73 -6.51
CA ALA A 122 -14.87 -4.60 -5.65
C ALA A 122 -14.40 -3.89 -4.37
N LEU A 123 -13.94 -2.64 -4.48
CA LEU A 123 -13.61 -1.79 -3.33
C LEU A 123 -14.83 -1.60 -2.40
N THR A 124 -16.01 -1.34 -2.97
CA THR A 124 -17.24 -1.11 -2.20
C THR A 124 -17.68 -2.38 -1.48
N LYS A 125 -17.65 -3.54 -2.15
CA LYS A 125 -17.95 -4.84 -1.55
C LYS A 125 -17.01 -5.15 -0.39
N MET A 126 -15.71 -4.91 -0.57
CA MET A 126 -14.73 -5.09 0.50
C MET A 126 -15.03 -4.21 1.71
N TYR A 127 -15.34 -2.93 1.50
CA TYR A 127 -15.70 -2.02 2.60
C TYR A 127 -16.93 -2.49 3.39
N VAL A 128 -17.96 -2.99 2.69
CA VAL A 128 -19.18 -3.54 3.33
C VAL A 128 -18.82 -4.75 4.21
N VAL A 129 -18.02 -5.68 3.69
CA VAL A 129 -17.59 -6.88 4.44
C VAL A 129 -16.74 -6.52 5.66
N GLU A 130 -15.72 -5.67 5.49
CA GLU A 130 -14.78 -5.31 6.57
C GLU A 130 -15.46 -4.52 7.69
N MET A 131 -16.42 -3.64 7.36
CA MET A 131 -17.12 -2.81 8.35
C MET A 131 -18.36 -3.48 8.96
N GLY A 132 -18.67 -4.73 8.56
CA GLY A 132 -19.87 -5.45 9.01
C GLY A 132 -21.19 -4.74 8.66
N LYS A 133 -21.25 -4.05 7.53
CA LYS A 133 -22.42 -3.28 7.06
C LYS A 133 -23.23 -4.03 6.01
#